data_AF-U2NLC4-F1
#
_entry.id   AF-U2NLC4-F1
#
_cell.length_a   1.000
_cell.length_b   1.000
_cell.length_c   1.000
_cell.angle_alpha   90.00
_cell.angle_beta   90.00
_cell.angle_gamma   90.00
#
_symmetry.space_group_name_H-M   'P 1'
#
loop_
_entity.id
_entity.type
_entity.pdbx_description
1 polymer ?
#
loop_
_entity_poly.entity_id
_entity_poly.type
_entity_poly.pdbx_seq_one_letter_code
_entity_poly.pdbx_strand_id
1 'polypeptide(L)'
;MNSLEANDIKLQENIIIADAEYIDNVAFDLIVNYERMLGRKIPKADMAQWAINVGLDGGMKPGRQTTGIILIHDKNTKQLNNFLPSNLQTELNNRAFNDEQFGEFTFTAYPTEEMVTKHDFLEDMARTICNHKDVRRVMLIPDAENEQVLEGLRRMLKDVDDDKHVTLFTMQPTRGGHFRQEILGYSLTNAMGVRADEFRD
;
A
#
# COMPACT_ATOMS: atom_id res chain seq x y z
N MET A 1 -23.72 9.93 22.90
CA MET A 1 -23.51 9.48 21.51
C MET A 1 -23.52 10.70 20.63
N ASN A 2 -22.34 11.28 20.37
CA ASN A 2 -22.20 12.26 19.30
C ASN A 2 -21.88 11.44 18.06
N SER A 3 -22.92 11.19 17.27
CA SER A 3 -22.76 10.93 15.85
C SER A 3 -21.92 12.07 15.30
N LEU A 4 -20.65 11.80 15.00
CA LEU A 4 -19.92 12.57 14.01
C LEU A 4 -20.79 12.50 12.77
N GLU A 5 -21.56 13.55 12.53
CA GLU A 5 -22.15 13.81 11.23
C GLU A 5 -21.01 13.63 10.24
N ALA A 6 -21.15 12.61 9.39
CA ALA A 6 -20.20 12.30 8.35
C ALA A 6 -20.08 13.55 7.47
N ASN A 7 -19.09 14.39 7.78
CA ASN A 7 -18.68 15.45 6.89
C ASN A 7 -18.49 14.82 5.51
N ASP A 8 -18.98 15.48 4.47
CA ASP A 8 -18.61 15.25 3.06
C ASP A 8 -17.09 15.43 2.90
N ILE A 9 -16.30 14.52 3.47
CA ILE A 9 -14.86 14.43 3.28
C ILE A 9 -14.69 13.86 1.89
N LYS A 10 -14.34 14.74 0.95
CA LYS A 10 -13.98 14.33 -0.40
C LYS A 10 -12.70 13.49 -0.31
N LEU A 11 -12.85 12.18 -0.49
CA LEU A 11 -11.71 11.28 -0.60
C LEU A 11 -11.13 11.34 -2.02
N GLN A 12 -9.88 10.92 -2.14
CA GLN A 12 -9.20 10.72 -3.42
C GLN A 12 -9.85 9.58 -4.19
N GLU A 13 -9.77 9.64 -5.52
CA GLU A 13 -10.37 8.63 -6.41
C GLU A 13 -9.70 7.25 -6.25
N ASN A 14 -8.39 7.26 -6.01
CA ASN A 14 -7.58 6.08 -5.77
C ASN A 14 -7.04 6.09 -4.34
N ILE A 15 -7.09 4.95 -3.66
CA ILE A 15 -6.55 4.81 -2.30
C ILE A 15 -5.66 3.57 -2.21
N ILE A 16 -4.43 3.75 -1.76
CA ILE A 16 -3.50 2.69 -1.38
C ILE A 16 -3.56 2.56 0.15
N ILE A 17 -3.79 1.36 0.68
CA ILE A 17 -3.76 1.06 2.11
C ILE A 17 -2.70 0.00 2.33
N ALA A 18 -1.65 0.34 3.07
CA ALA A 18 -0.51 -0.54 3.30
C ALA A 18 -0.20 -0.69 4.79
N ASP A 19 0.09 -1.92 5.18
CA ASP A 19 0.81 -2.23 6.41
C ASP A 19 2.28 -1.79 6.25
N ALA A 20 2.69 -0.78 7.01
CA ALA A 20 3.96 -0.09 6.82
C ALA A 20 5.16 -0.98 7.20
N GLU A 21 5.05 -1.75 8.28
CA GLU A 21 6.09 -2.71 8.66
C GLU A 21 6.16 -3.88 7.68
N TYR A 22 5.03 -4.33 7.14
CA TYR A 22 5.02 -5.42 6.15
C TYR A 22 5.80 -5.00 4.89
N ILE A 23 5.50 -3.85 4.30
CA ILE A 23 6.24 -3.38 3.11
C ILE A 23 7.73 -3.18 3.41
N ASP A 24 8.09 -2.73 4.62
CA ASP A 24 9.48 -2.53 5.05
C ASP A 24 10.23 -3.86 5.19
N ASN A 25 9.57 -4.89 5.75
CA ASN A 25 10.12 -6.23 5.89
C ASN A 25 10.31 -6.91 4.53
N VAL A 26 9.31 -6.80 3.64
CA VAL A 26 9.43 -7.35 2.27
C VAL A 26 10.56 -6.64 1.51
N ALA A 27 10.68 -5.31 1.64
CA ALA A 27 11.78 -4.57 1.04
C ALA A 27 13.15 -5.06 1.57
N PHE A 28 13.28 -5.30 2.88
CA PHE A 28 14.49 -5.88 3.46
C PHE A 28 14.85 -7.24 2.83
N ASP A 29 13.88 -8.15 2.75
CA ASP A 29 14.10 -9.48 2.19
C ASP A 29 14.55 -9.42 0.73
N LEU A 30 13.93 -8.54 -0.06
CA LEU A 30 14.33 -8.31 -1.45
C LEU A 30 15.73 -7.70 -1.56
N ILE A 31 16.07 -6.70 -0.74
CA ILE A 31 17.41 -6.11 -0.70
C ILE A 31 18.45 -7.20 -0.44
N VAL A 32 18.28 -7.98 0.63
CA VAL A 32 19.24 -9.03 1.01
C VAL A 32 19.40 -10.08 -0.09
N ASN A 33 18.30 -10.49 -0.73
CA ASN A 33 18.35 -11.47 -1.80
C ASN A 33 19.01 -10.92 -3.07
N TYR A 34 18.67 -9.70 -3.48
CA TYR A 34 19.25 -9.07 -4.67
C TYR A 34 20.71 -8.69 -4.49
N GLU A 35 21.16 -8.29 -3.30
CA GLU A 35 22.59 -8.05 -3.04
C GLU A 35 23.41 -9.33 -3.23
N ARG A 36 22.88 -10.49 -2.79
CA ARG A 36 23.51 -11.81 -2.99
C ARG A 36 23.53 -12.22 -4.45
N MET A 37 22.42 -12.02 -5.16
CA MET A 37 22.29 -12.43 -6.57
C MET A 37 23.10 -11.54 -7.51
N LEU A 38 23.13 -10.23 -7.28
CA LEU A 38 23.69 -9.25 -8.21
C LEU A 38 25.11 -8.79 -7.82
N GLY A 39 25.60 -9.14 -6.63
CA GLY A 39 26.94 -8.79 -6.17
C GLY A 39 27.17 -7.27 -6.00
N ARG A 40 26.09 -6.49 -5.89
CA ARG A 40 26.13 -5.03 -5.67
C ARG A 40 25.21 -4.64 -4.54
N LYS A 41 25.47 -3.47 -3.95
CA LYS A 41 24.55 -2.87 -2.97
C LYS A 41 23.21 -2.54 -3.62
N ILE A 42 22.11 -2.83 -2.94
CA ILE A 42 20.77 -2.40 -3.32
C ILE A 42 20.39 -1.18 -2.46
N PRO A 43 19.93 -0.07 -3.05
CA PRO A 43 19.48 1.08 -2.27
C PRO A 43 18.15 0.77 -1.58
N LYS A 44 17.81 1.59 -0.58
CA LYS A 44 16.46 1.61 -0.02
C LYS A 44 15.44 1.94 -1.12
N ALA A 45 14.23 1.42 -0.99
CA ALA A 45 13.14 1.71 -1.91
C ALA A 45 12.74 3.19 -1.85
N ASP A 46 12.55 3.81 -3.01
CA ASP A 46 11.95 5.14 -3.12
C ASP A 46 10.43 5.03 -2.88
N MET A 47 9.93 5.71 -1.86
CA MET A 47 8.52 5.64 -1.43
C MET A 47 7.56 6.21 -2.49
N ALA A 48 7.96 7.28 -3.19
CA ALA A 48 7.14 7.88 -4.23
C ALA A 48 7.07 6.96 -5.46
N GLN A 49 8.21 6.42 -5.88
CA GLN A 49 8.27 5.45 -6.98
C GLN A 49 7.49 4.18 -6.66
N TRP A 50 7.60 3.66 -5.44
CA TRP A 50 6.82 2.51 -4.99
C TRP A 50 5.31 2.79 -5.08
N ALA A 51 4.84 3.94 -4.58
CA ALA A 51 3.44 4.31 -4.64
C ALA A 51 2.92 4.44 -6.09
N ILE A 52 3.73 5.01 -7.00
CA ILE A 52 3.40 5.07 -8.43
C ILE A 52 3.29 3.66 -9.02
N ASN A 53 4.25 2.78 -8.72
CA ASN A 53 4.26 1.40 -9.22
C ASN A 53 3.05 0.60 -8.72
N VAL A 54 2.70 0.73 -7.44
CA VAL A 54 1.47 0.13 -6.88
C VAL A 54 0.23 0.67 -7.58
N GLY A 55 0.19 1.97 -7.86
CA GLY A 55 -0.90 2.58 -8.63
C GLY A 55 -1.04 1.96 -10.03
N LEU A 56 0.07 1.82 -10.75
CA LEU A 56 0.15 1.20 -12.07
C LEU A 56 -0.33 -0.25 -12.07
N ASP A 57 0.22 -1.08 -11.18
CA ASP A 57 -0.15 -2.49 -11.01
C ASP A 57 -1.62 -2.61 -10.57
N GLY A 58 -2.08 -1.67 -9.75
CA GLY A 58 -3.48 -1.51 -9.36
C GLY A 58 -4.41 -1.11 -10.51
N GLY A 59 -3.88 -0.79 -11.69
CA GLY A 59 -4.63 -0.46 -12.90
C GLY A 59 -4.96 1.03 -13.07
N MET A 60 -4.25 1.92 -12.38
CA MET A 60 -4.33 3.36 -12.63
C MET A 60 -3.90 3.67 -14.07
N LYS A 61 -4.58 4.64 -14.68
CA LYS A 61 -4.27 5.13 -16.03
C LYS A 61 -3.78 6.57 -15.94
N PRO A 62 -2.88 7.01 -16.85
CA PRO A 62 -2.50 8.41 -16.94
C PRO A 62 -3.72 9.32 -17.03
N GLY A 63 -3.71 10.44 -16.31
CA GLY A 63 -4.88 11.31 -16.22
C GLY A 63 -4.85 12.37 -15.12
N ARG A 64 -3.71 12.58 -14.45
CA ARG A 64 -3.55 13.57 -13.36
C ARG A 64 -4.63 13.45 -12.27
N GLN A 65 -4.84 12.23 -11.79
CA GLN A 65 -5.81 11.90 -10.75
C GLN A 65 -5.26 12.27 -9.36
N THR A 66 -6.08 12.12 -8.31
CA THR A 66 -5.60 12.19 -6.92
C THR A 66 -5.54 10.80 -6.32
N THR A 67 -4.49 10.54 -5.54
CA THR A 67 -4.26 9.25 -4.88
C THR A 67 -3.91 9.46 -3.42
N GLY A 68 -4.66 8.84 -2.53
CA GLY A 68 -4.31 8.77 -1.10
C GLY A 68 -3.47 7.54 -0.81
N ILE A 69 -2.40 7.68 -0.02
CA ILE A 69 -1.60 6.57 0.47
C ILE A 69 -1.69 6.55 1.98
N ILE A 70 -2.26 5.49 2.51
CA ILE A 70 -2.49 5.27 3.93
C ILE A 70 -1.47 4.22 4.39
N LEU A 71 -0.55 4.66 5.24
CA LEU A 71 0.43 3.79 5.89
C LEU A 71 -0.04 3.51 7.32
N ILE A 72 -0.50 2.29 7.56
CA ILE A 72 -0.90 1.83 8.89
C ILE A 72 0.32 1.23 9.57
N HIS A 73 0.63 1.68 10.78
CA HIS A 73 1.83 1.25 11.50
C HIS A 73 1.58 1.08 12.99
N ASP A 74 2.41 0.32 13.67
CA ASP A 74 2.39 0.26 15.12
C ASP A 74 2.78 1.61 15.73
N LYS A 75 2.14 2.00 16.84
CA LYS A 75 2.42 3.27 17.54
C LYS A 75 3.89 3.53 17.87
N ASN A 76 4.68 2.46 17.99
CA ASN A 76 6.10 2.53 18.34
C ASN A 76 7.02 2.64 17.10
N THR A 77 6.47 2.38 15.91
CA THR A 77 7.19 2.47 14.64
C THR A 77 7.27 3.92 14.21
N LYS A 78 8.49 4.49 14.25
CA LYS A 78 8.74 5.89 13.88
C LYS A 78 9.20 6.05 12.44
N GLN A 79 9.88 5.05 11.91
CA GLN A 79 10.48 5.10 10.59
C GLN A 79 10.58 3.70 9.97
N LEU A 80 10.60 3.66 8.64
CA LEU A 80 10.84 2.45 7.85
C LEU A 80 12.33 2.36 7.50
N ASN A 81 12.96 1.21 7.74
CA ASN A 81 14.41 1.09 7.62
C ASN A 81 14.87 0.94 6.17
N ASN A 82 13.99 0.50 5.28
CA ASN A 82 14.30 0.09 3.91
C ASN A 82 13.64 1.00 2.86
N PHE A 83 13.08 2.13 3.29
CA PHE A 83 12.50 3.16 2.42
C PHE A 83 13.15 4.53 2.59
N LEU A 84 12.99 5.38 1.57
CA LEU A 84 13.22 6.82 1.62
C LEU A 84 12.10 7.56 0.86
N PRO A 85 11.54 8.66 1.40
CA PRO A 85 11.61 9.07 2.82
C PRO A 85 11.14 7.96 3.77
N SER A 86 11.61 8.02 5.03
CA SER A 86 11.46 6.93 5.99
C SER A 86 10.61 7.28 7.21
N ASN A 87 10.65 8.54 7.66
CA ASN A 87 10.01 8.92 8.91
C ASN A 87 8.51 9.09 8.71
N LEU A 88 7.73 8.23 9.37
CA LEU A 88 6.29 8.16 9.22
C LEU A 88 5.61 9.47 9.59
N GLN A 89 6.10 10.19 10.60
CA GLN A 89 5.47 11.41 11.09
C GLN A 89 5.99 12.70 10.44
N THR A 90 7.31 12.85 10.28
CA THR A 90 7.91 14.13 9.87
C THR A 90 8.10 14.24 8.35
N GLU A 91 8.33 13.11 7.68
CA GLU A 91 8.66 13.04 6.25
C GLU A 91 7.52 12.47 5.38
N LEU A 92 6.61 11.68 5.95
CA LEU A 92 5.52 11.03 5.22
C LEU A 92 4.14 11.59 5.58
N ASN A 93 3.79 11.69 6.86
CA ASN A 93 2.45 12.10 7.26
C ASN A 93 2.08 13.50 6.74
N ASN A 94 0.91 13.61 6.10
CA ASN A 94 0.38 14.81 5.47
C ASN A 94 1.35 15.46 4.47
N ARG A 95 2.18 14.65 3.80
CA ARG A 95 3.03 15.08 2.69
C ARG A 95 2.44 14.63 1.38
N ALA A 96 2.68 15.43 0.34
CA ALA A 96 2.24 15.12 -1.00
C ALA A 96 3.38 15.32 -1.99
N PHE A 97 3.31 14.59 -3.09
CA PHE A 97 4.13 14.80 -4.28
C PHE A 97 3.26 14.76 -5.53
N ASN A 98 3.79 15.26 -6.64
CA ASN A 98 3.10 15.25 -7.92
C ASN A 98 3.92 14.46 -8.93
N ASP A 99 3.26 13.52 -9.60
CA ASP A 99 3.76 12.86 -10.80
C ASP A 99 3.14 13.50 -12.05
N GLU A 100 3.94 13.65 -13.11
CA GLU A 100 3.52 14.33 -14.33
C GLU A 100 2.37 13.62 -15.06
N GLN A 101 2.31 12.29 -14.96
CA GLN A 101 1.33 11.44 -15.66
C GLN A 101 0.13 11.10 -14.77
N PHE A 102 0.38 10.80 -13.51
CA PHE A 102 -0.61 10.24 -12.59
C PHE A 102 -1.23 11.27 -11.64
N GLY A 103 -0.61 12.44 -11.45
CA GLY A 103 -1.16 13.52 -10.65
C GLY A 103 -0.66 13.53 -9.21
N GLU A 104 -1.51 13.93 -8.27
CA GLU A 104 -1.10 14.15 -6.88
C GLU A 104 -1.24 12.87 -6.05
N PHE A 105 -0.21 12.58 -5.26
CA PHE A 105 -0.16 11.50 -4.29
C PHE A 105 0.02 12.10 -2.90
N THR A 106 -0.85 11.76 -1.96
CA THR A 106 -0.85 12.30 -0.60
C THR A 106 -0.74 11.18 0.43
N PHE A 107 0.32 11.21 1.22
CA PHE A 107 0.58 10.25 2.29
C PHE A 107 -0.09 10.67 3.60
N THR A 108 -0.65 9.68 4.28
CA THR A 108 -1.11 9.78 5.67
C THR A 108 -0.63 8.57 6.42
N ALA A 109 -0.01 8.79 7.59
CA ALA A 109 0.46 7.71 8.45
C ALA A 109 -0.48 7.61 9.67
N TYR A 110 -1.02 6.42 9.90
CA TYR A 110 -1.91 6.14 11.02
C TYR A 110 -1.28 5.14 11.99
N PRO A 111 -0.93 5.57 13.22
CA PRO A 111 -0.52 4.64 14.26
C PRO A 111 -1.74 3.85 14.76
N THR A 112 -1.53 2.56 15.05
CA THR A 112 -2.52 1.73 15.74
C THR A 112 -2.59 2.07 17.22
N GLU A 113 -3.79 2.03 17.79
CA GLU A 113 -4.03 2.23 19.22
C GLU A 113 -3.85 0.93 20.01
N GLU A 114 -3.58 1.01 21.32
CA GLU A 114 -3.23 -0.16 22.15
C GLU A 114 -4.27 -1.30 22.15
N MET A 115 -5.54 -0.99 21.91
CA MET A 115 -6.65 -1.94 22.01
C MET A 115 -7.13 -2.47 20.65
N VAL A 116 -6.53 -2.04 19.54
CA VAL A 116 -6.94 -2.42 18.18
C VAL A 116 -5.76 -3.05 17.48
N THR A 117 -5.92 -4.27 16.96
CA THR A 117 -4.85 -4.88 16.17
C THR A 117 -4.70 -4.14 14.84
N LYS A 118 -3.49 -4.11 14.30
CA LYS A 118 -3.24 -3.52 12.97
C LYS A 118 -4.12 -4.16 11.88
N HIS A 119 -4.37 -5.46 12.00
CA HIS A 119 -5.27 -6.20 11.12
C HIS A 119 -6.71 -5.64 11.18
N ASP A 120 -7.28 -5.53 12.38
CA ASP A 120 -8.67 -5.07 12.55
C ASP A 120 -8.82 -3.64 12.03
N PHE A 121 -7.85 -2.76 12.35
CA PHE A 121 -7.84 -1.39 11.88
C PHE A 121 -7.77 -1.30 10.34
N LEU A 122 -6.92 -2.11 9.71
CA LEU A 122 -6.82 -2.18 8.26
C LEU A 122 -8.12 -2.68 7.63
N GLU A 123 -8.75 -3.72 8.18
CA GLU A 123 -10.02 -4.24 7.67
C GLU A 123 -11.14 -3.19 7.76
N ASP A 124 -11.27 -2.51 8.91
CA ASP A 124 -12.27 -1.45 9.12
C ASP A 124 -12.04 -0.26 8.20
N MET A 125 -10.78 0.14 8.01
CA MET A 125 -10.41 1.21 7.10
C MET A 125 -10.71 0.84 5.65
N ALA A 126 -10.32 -0.36 5.22
CA ALA A 126 -10.61 -0.86 3.89
C ALA A 126 -12.11 -0.94 3.63
N ARG A 127 -12.90 -1.44 4.59
CA ARG A 127 -14.37 -1.47 4.52
C ARG A 127 -14.96 -0.08 4.34
N THR A 128 -14.50 0.89 5.13
CA THR A 128 -14.96 2.28 5.07
C THR A 128 -14.66 2.91 3.71
N ILE A 129 -13.44 2.71 3.21
CA ILE A 129 -12.96 3.27 1.94
C ILE A 129 -13.66 2.62 0.74
N CYS A 130 -13.84 1.29 0.74
CA CYS A 130 -14.53 0.58 -0.33
C CYS A 130 -15.99 1.05 -0.47
N ASN A 131 -16.65 1.37 0.65
CA ASN A 131 -18.03 1.86 0.68
C ASN A 131 -18.16 3.35 0.35
N HIS A 132 -17.06 4.09 0.17
CA HIS A 132 -17.12 5.52 -0.10
C HIS A 132 -17.41 5.79 -1.60
N LYS A 133 -18.33 6.72 -1.87
CA LYS A 133 -18.82 7.08 -3.22
C LYS A 133 -17.73 7.64 -4.14
N ASP A 134 -16.80 8.41 -3.59
CA ASP A 134 -15.75 9.09 -4.38
C ASP A 134 -14.59 8.15 -4.74
N VAL A 135 -14.43 7.04 -4.01
CA VAL A 135 -13.34 6.09 -4.21
C VAL A 135 -13.74 5.11 -5.30
N ARG A 136 -12.91 4.97 -6.34
CA ARG A 136 -13.12 3.99 -7.41
C ARG A 136 -12.15 2.82 -7.34
N ARG A 137 -10.94 3.07 -6.85
CA ARG A 137 -9.86 2.08 -6.82
C ARG A 137 -9.24 1.98 -5.44
N VAL A 138 -9.09 0.74 -4.97
CA VAL A 138 -8.47 0.43 -3.69
C VAL A 138 -7.36 -0.58 -3.91
N MET A 139 -6.14 -0.25 -3.47
CA MET A 139 -4.98 -1.13 -3.52
C MET A 139 -4.61 -1.50 -2.08
N LEU A 140 -4.73 -2.78 -1.74
CA LEU A 140 -4.55 -3.30 -0.38
C LEU A 140 -3.23 -4.06 -0.30
N ILE A 141 -2.38 -3.67 0.65
CA ILE A 141 -1.11 -4.33 0.96
C ILE A 141 -1.10 -4.67 2.46
N PRO A 142 -1.85 -5.70 2.89
CA PRO A 142 -1.83 -6.15 4.28
C PRO A 142 -0.57 -6.95 4.60
N ASP A 143 -0.37 -7.34 5.85
CA ASP A 143 0.52 -8.47 6.20
C ASP A 143 -0.03 -9.77 5.59
N ALA A 144 0.37 -10.03 4.35
CA ALA A 144 -0.13 -11.15 3.55
C ALA A 144 0.45 -12.50 3.93
N GLU A 145 1.45 -12.55 4.82
CA GLU A 145 1.96 -13.82 5.37
C GLU A 145 1.05 -14.34 6.51
N ASN A 146 0.16 -13.49 7.01
CA ASN A 146 -0.84 -13.86 8.00
C ASN A 146 -2.16 -14.28 7.31
N GLU A 147 -2.41 -15.58 7.24
CA GLU A 147 -3.63 -16.12 6.60
C GLU A 147 -4.92 -15.61 7.25
N GLN A 148 -4.93 -15.31 8.55
CA GLN A 148 -6.12 -14.75 9.21
C GLN A 148 -6.49 -13.38 8.63
N VAL A 149 -5.48 -12.57 8.32
CA VAL A 149 -5.66 -11.25 7.69
C VAL A 149 -6.25 -11.40 6.29
N LEU A 150 -5.70 -12.33 5.50
CA LEU A 150 -6.20 -12.62 4.16
C LEU A 150 -7.65 -13.15 4.18
N GLU A 151 -7.98 -14.03 5.13
CA GLU A 151 -9.35 -14.52 5.29
C GLU A 151 -10.33 -13.42 5.71
N GLY A 152 -9.94 -12.53 6.62
CA GLY A 152 -10.73 -11.37 7.04
C GLY A 152 -11.06 -10.46 5.86
N LEU A 153 -10.03 -10.04 5.12
CA LEU A 153 -10.20 -9.23 3.92
C LEU A 153 -11.03 -9.93 2.84
N ARG A 154 -10.81 -11.23 2.60
CA ARG A 154 -11.65 -12.00 1.66
C ARG A 154 -13.11 -12.02 2.07
N ARG A 155 -13.42 -12.15 3.37
CA ARG A 155 -14.81 -12.09 3.85
C ARG A 155 -15.40 -10.70 3.65
N MET A 156 -14.66 -9.65 4.03
CA MET A 156 -15.08 -8.26 3.89
C MET A 156 -15.35 -7.87 2.43
N LEU A 157 -14.46 -8.24 1.51
CA LEU A 157 -14.52 -7.83 0.11
C LEU A 157 -15.65 -8.52 -0.69
N LYS A 158 -16.24 -9.61 -0.18
CA LYS A 158 -17.36 -10.30 -0.85
C LYS A 158 -18.57 -9.39 -1.08
N ASP A 159 -18.78 -8.44 -0.18
CA ASP A 159 -19.95 -7.56 -0.18
C ASP A 159 -19.65 -6.18 -0.79
N VAL A 160 -18.44 -5.97 -1.32
CA VAL A 160 -18.06 -4.73 -2.02
C VAL A 160 -18.69 -4.72 -3.41
N ASP A 161 -19.15 -3.56 -3.86
CA ASP A 161 -19.75 -3.34 -5.18
C ASP A 161 -18.77 -3.72 -6.31
N ASP A 162 -19.29 -4.38 -7.35
CA ASP A 162 -18.55 -4.78 -8.55
C ASP A 162 -17.93 -3.57 -9.29
N ASP A 163 -18.50 -2.37 -9.10
CA ASP A 163 -17.96 -1.12 -9.65
C ASP A 163 -16.65 -0.67 -8.98
N LYS A 164 -16.33 -1.22 -7.80
CA LYS A 164 -15.11 -0.91 -7.04
C LYS A 164 -13.96 -1.76 -7.56
N HIS A 165 -12.89 -1.10 -7.99
CA HIS A 165 -11.69 -1.79 -8.44
C HIS A 165 -10.75 -2.06 -7.26
N VAL A 166 -10.89 -3.22 -6.63
CA VAL A 166 -10.01 -3.66 -5.54
C VAL A 166 -8.88 -4.55 -6.07
N THR A 167 -7.65 -4.23 -5.69
CA THR A 167 -6.44 -5.03 -5.98
C THR A 167 -5.72 -5.37 -4.68
N LEU A 168 -5.48 -6.65 -4.44
CA LEU A 168 -4.73 -7.16 -3.29
C LEU A 168 -3.30 -7.49 -3.74
N PHE A 169 -2.30 -6.94 -3.03
CA PHE A 169 -0.89 -7.21 -3.30
C PHE A 169 -0.35 -8.22 -2.31
N THR A 170 0.27 -9.27 -2.81
CA THR A 170 0.87 -10.35 -2.00
C THR A 170 2.22 -10.76 -2.59
N MET A 171 3.04 -11.48 -1.81
CA MET A 171 4.33 -11.99 -2.31
C MET A 171 4.20 -13.28 -3.12
N GLN A 172 3.07 -13.97 -3.00
CA GLN A 172 2.74 -15.18 -3.74
C GLN A 172 1.26 -15.18 -4.11
N PRO A 173 0.85 -15.82 -5.22
CA PRO A 173 -0.55 -15.97 -5.55
C PRO A 173 -1.33 -16.63 -4.41
N THR A 174 -2.44 -16.00 -3.99
CA THR A 174 -3.28 -16.53 -2.92
C THR A 174 -4.64 -16.97 -3.44
N ARG A 175 -5.45 -17.59 -2.57
CA ARG A 175 -6.84 -17.89 -2.90
C ARG A 175 -7.56 -16.60 -3.27
N GLY A 176 -8.16 -16.59 -4.46
CA GLY A 176 -8.90 -15.43 -4.96
C GLY A 176 -10.19 -15.14 -4.18
N GLY A 177 -10.80 -14.02 -4.55
CA GLY A 177 -12.06 -13.52 -4.01
C GLY A 177 -12.62 -12.45 -4.93
N HIS A 178 -13.42 -11.53 -4.40
CA HIS A 178 -13.95 -10.41 -5.16
C HIS A 178 -12.92 -9.26 -5.28
N PHE A 179 -11.75 -9.55 -5.83
CA PHE A 179 -10.65 -8.61 -6.04
C PHE A 179 -9.64 -9.15 -7.06
N ARG A 180 -8.86 -8.24 -7.64
CA ARG A 180 -7.67 -8.58 -8.44
C ARG A 180 -6.48 -8.87 -7.52
N GLN A 181 -5.52 -9.64 -7.99
CA GLN A 181 -4.29 -9.92 -7.26
C GLN A 181 -3.09 -9.49 -8.08
N GLU A 182 -2.11 -8.88 -7.43
CA GLU A 182 -0.83 -8.48 -8.02
C GLU A 182 0.33 -8.86 -7.10
N ILE A 183 1.52 -9.06 -7.67
CA ILE A 183 2.71 -9.43 -6.90
C ILE A 183 3.44 -8.18 -6.40
N LEU A 184 3.46 -7.99 -5.08
CA LEU A 184 4.10 -6.83 -4.43
C LEU A 184 5.59 -6.69 -4.78
N GLY A 185 6.26 -7.81 -5.02
CA GLY A 185 7.69 -7.82 -5.32
C GLY A 185 8.07 -6.94 -6.52
N TYR A 186 7.22 -6.83 -7.56
CA TYR A 186 7.57 -6.05 -8.75
C TYR A 186 7.64 -4.54 -8.47
N SER A 187 6.65 -4.00 -7.76
CA SER A 187 6.62 -2.57 -7.43
C SER A 187 7.79 -2.17 -6.53
N LEU A 188 8.16 -3.02 -5.57
CA LEU A 188 9.33 -2.82 -4.70
C LEU A 188 10.65 -2.95 -5.47
N THR A 189 10.80 -3.98 -6.31
CA THR A 189 12.00 -4.20 -7.13
C THR A 189 12.35 -2.97 -7.95
N ASN A 190 11.36 -2.41 -8.63
CA ASN A 190 11.55 -1.20 -9.42
C ASN A 190 11.87 0.02 -8.53
N ALA A 191 11.19 0.18 -7.38
CA ALA A 191 11.46 1.27 -6.44
C ALA A 191 12.87 1.22 -5.82
N MET A 192 13.50 0.04 -5.78
CA MET A 192 14.90 -0.15 -5.36
C MET A 192 15.90 -0.01 -6.52
N GLY A 193 15.45 0.38 -7.71
CA GLY A 193 16.31 0.56 -8.88
C GLY A 193 16.94 -0.75 -9.38
N VAL A 194 16.28 -1.88 -9.14
CA VAL A 194 16.68 -3.17 -9.70
C VAL A 194 15.95 -3.37 -11.03
N ARG A 195 16.70 -3.59 -12.10
CA ARG A 195 16.16 -3.79 -13.44
C ARG A 195 16.17 -5.26 -13.84
N ALA A 196 15.20 -5.66 -14.66
CA ALA A 196 15.05 -7.05 -15.09
C ALA A 196 16.24 -7.57 -15.92
N ASP A 197 16.99 -6.69 -16.58
CA ASP A 197 18.19 -7.05 -17.35
C ASP A 197 19.41 -7.39 -16.49
N GLU A 198 19.37 -7.08 -15.19
CA GLU A 198 20.45 -7.41 -14.25
C GLU A 198 20.46 -8.89 -13.84
N PHE A 199 19.37 -9.62 -14.06
CA PHE A 199 19.24 -11.05 -13.74
C PHE A 199 19.68 -11.98 -14.88
N ARG A 200 20.34 -11.45 -15.91
CA ARG A 200 20.79 -12.24 -17.06
C ARG A 200 22.23 -12.70 -16.84
N ASP A 201 22.42 -14.01 -16.82
CA ASP A 201 23.70 -14.67 -17.05
C ASP A 201 24.15 -14.52 -18.52
#